data_AF-A0AAE0TXC0-F1
#
_entry.id   AF-A0AAE0TXC0-F1
#
_cell.length_a   1.000
_cell.length_b   1.000
_cell.length_c   1.000
_cell.angle_alpha   90.00
_cell.angle_beta   90.00
_cell.angle_gamma   90.00
#
_symmetry.space_group_name_H-M   'P 1'
#
loop_
_entity.id
_entity.type
_entity.pdbx_description
1 polymer ?
#
loop_
_entity_poly.entity_id
_entity_poly.type
_entity_poly.pdbx_seq_one_letter_code
_entity_poly.pdbx_strand_id
1 'polypeptide(L)'
;GIDVALRNLSQELASSLRMYQGFVQGFRAQTELLRAWADETTLDIIWQNKIQQQQQQHERRSGNGDEDQQQQHQRERFEGVVARVETCRACVEEAVHRGKSAVMASSIGGSRNRQTVMAQVRAGRKALVYCEGIVELASKAANEWLACKYLVGEMEEARALLDRKKHPWICESS
;
A
#
# COMPACT_ATOMS: atom_id res chain seq x y z
N GLY A 1 -7.93 -19.55 0.75
CA GLY A 1 -8.23 -18.64 -0.38
C GLY A 1 -8.22 -17.18 0.05
N ILE A 2 -9.20 -16.73 0.83
CA ILE A 2 -9.30 -15.33 1.29
C ILE A 2 -8.12 -14.96 2.20
N ASP A 3 -7.76 -15.85 3.13
CA ASP A 3 -6.58 -15.77 3.99
C ASP A 3 -5.28 -15.54 3.20
N VAL A 4 -5.02 -16.32 2.15
CA VAL A 4 -3.84 -16.16 1.29
C VAL A 4 -3.85 -14.81 0.57
N ALA A 5 -4.99 -14.40 0.01
CA ALA A 5 -5.11 -13.11 -0.66
C ALA A 5 -4.85 -11.94 0.32
N LEU A 6 -5.39 -12.02 1.53
CA LEU A 6 -5.17 -11.00 2.57
C LEU A 6 -3.74 -11.00 3.10
N ARG A 7 -3.09 -12.16 3.17
CA ARG A 7 -1.67 -12.27 3.53
C ARG A 7 -0.78 -11.60 2.47
N ASN A 8 -1.03 -11.85 1.20
CA ASN A 8 -0.28 -11.24 0.09
C ASN A 8 -0.44 -9.72 0.11
N LEU A 9 -1.68 -9.23 0.29
CA LEU A 9 -1.95 -7.81 0.47
C LEU A 9 -1.19 -7.24 1.68
N SER A 10 -1.23 -7.91 2.83
CA SER A 10 -0.50 -7.47 4.03
C SER A 10 1.01 -7.38 3.82
N GLN A 11 1.60 -8.30 3.05
CA GLN A 11 3.03 -8.28 2.72
C GLN A 11 3.37 -7.12 1.79
N GLU A 12 2.56 -6.91 0.75
CA GLU A 12 2.73 -5.80 -0.19
C GLU A 12 2.63 -4.45 0.53
N LEU A 13 1.60 -4.27 1.37
CA LEU A 13 1.43 -3.06 2.18
C LEU A 13 2.62 -2.83 3.12
N ALA A 14 3.16 -3.88 3.74
CA ALA A 14 4.33 -3.75 4.61
C ALA A 14 5.62 -3.36 3.85
N SER A 15 5.77 -3.87 2.62
CA SER A 15 6.89 -3.53 1.75
C SER A 15 6.80 -2.06 1.31
N SER A 16 5.64 -1.68 0.77
CA SER A 16 5.38 -0.34 0.25
C SER A 16 5.39 0.73 1.33
N LEU A 17 4.83 0.44 2.52
CA LEU A 17 4.84 1.36 3.66
C LEU A 17 6.26 1.79 4.06
N ARG A 18 7.22 0.84 4.11
CA ARG A 18 8.61 1.16 4.46
C ARG A 18 9.25 2.12 3.48
N MET A 19 8.92 1.97 2.19
CA MET A 19 9.39 2.88 1.14
C MET A 19 8.86 4.31 1.38
N TYR A 20 7.54 4.47 1.52
CA TYR A 20 6.95 5.80 1.73
C TYR A 20 7.36 6.45 3.05
N GLN A 21 7.47 5.67 4.14
CA GLN A 21 7.99 6.16 5.42
C GLN A 21 9.41 6.71 5.27
N GLY A 22 10.27 6.04 4.49
CA GLY A 22 11.63 6.51 4.22
C GLY A 22 11.65 7.88 3.52
N PHE A 23 10.83 8.05 2.48
CA PHE A 23 10.69 9.35 1.81
C PHE A 23 10.12 10.41 2.75
N VAL A 24 9.09 10.07 3.53
CA VAL A 24 8.43 10.99 4.47
C VAL A 24 9.37 11.48 5.57
N GLN A 25 10.16 10.58 6.14
CA GLN A 25 11.16 10.92 7.16
C GLN A 25 12.26 11.79 6.56
N GLY A 26 12.76 11.43 5.37
CA GLY A 26 13.80 12.19 4.67
C GLY A 26 13.35 13.61 4.28
N PHE A 27 12.09 13.78 3.90
CA PHE A 27 11.52 15.09 3.61
C PHE A 27 11.32 15.92 4.89
N ARG A 28 10.69 15.36 5.93
CA ARG A 28 10.47 16.07 7.21
C ARG A 28 11.76 16.64 7.78
N ALA A 29 12.83 15.85 7.80
CA ALA A 29 14.12 16.28 8.33
C ALA A 29 14.72 17.50 7.59
N GLN A 30 14.32 17.74 6.34
CA GLN A 30 14.84 18.84 5.52
C GLN A 30 13.90 20.04 5.45
N THR A 31 12.60 19.82 5.65
CA THR A 31 11.58 20.87 5.49
C THR A 31 10.99 21.36 6.81
N GLU A 32 11.47 20.85 7.95
CA GLU A 32 11.00 21.24 9.29
C GLU A 32 11.02 22.77 9.51
N LEU A 33 12.06 23.45 9.00
CA LEU A 33 12.22 24.90 9.10
C LEU A 33 11.41 25.69 8.05
N LEU A 34 11.00 25.06 6.95
CA LEU A 34 10.23 25.68 5.87
C LEU A 34 8.73 25.64 6.15
N ARG A 35 8.29 24.68 6.96
CA ARG A 35 6.87 24.38 7.21
C ARG A 35 6.07 25.51 7.83
N ALA A 36 6.74 26.45 8.50
CA ALA A 36 6.08 27.57 9.17
C ALA A 36 5.64 28.68 8.19
N TRP A 37 6.16 28.71 6.96
CA TRP A 37 5.94 29.82 6.03
C TRP A 37 5.82 29.41 4.55
N ALA A 38 6.24 28.20 4.17
CA ALA A 38 6.05 27.68 2.81
C ALA A 38 4.60 27.20 2.61
N ASP A 39 4.00 27.57 1.49
CA ASP A 39 2.71 27.04 1.06
C ASP A 39 2.83 25.58 0.57
N GLU A 40 1.68 24.92 0.37
CA GLU A 40 1.63 23.52 -0.04
C GLU A 40 2.29 23.29 -1.40
N THR A 41 2.09 24.20 -2.36
CA THR A 41 2.71 24.11 -3.69
C THR A 41 4.24 24.14 -3.62
N THR A 42 4.80 25.01 -2.79
CA THR A 42 6.25 25.07 -2.55
C THR A 42 6.75 23.77 -1.93
N LEU A 43 6.02 23.21 -0.97
CA LEU A 43 6.36 21.93 -0.37
C LEU A 43 6.31 20.78 -1.38
N ASP A 44 5.34 20.78 -2.30
CA ASP A 44 5.22 19.79 -3.37
C ASP A 44 6.39 19.87 -4.36
N ILE A 45 6.81 21.08 -4.73
CA ILE A 45 8.00 21.27 -5.58
C ILE A 45 9.27 20.73 -4.89
N ILE A 46 9.46 21.06 -3.61
CA ILE A 46 10.61 20.55 -2.84
C ILE A 46 10.54 19.03 -2.71
N TRP A 47 9.33 18.48 -2.55
CA TRP A 47 9.09 17.04 -2.45
C TRP A 47 9.47 16.31 -3.73
N GLN A 48 9.03 16.79 -4.89
CA GLN A 48 9.38 16.25 -6.20
C GLN A 48 10.91 16.27 -6.40
N ASN A 49 11.55 17.41 -6.12
CA ASN A 49 13.01 17.53 -6.16
C ASN A 49 13.70 16.53 -5.22
N LYS A 50 13.12 16.27 -4.05
CA LYS A 50 13.68 15.33 -3.08
C LYS A 50 13.60 13.88 -3.54
N ILE A 51 12.46 13.48 -4.09
CA ILE A 51 12.28 12.14 -4.67
C ILE A 51 13.33 11.92 -5.75
N GLN A 52 13.51 12.89 -6.65
CA GLN A 52 14.52 12.83 -7.70
C GLN A 52 15.94 12.66 -7.13
N GLN A 53 16.31 13.47 -6.13
CA GLN A 53 17.65 13.38 -5.51
C GLN A 53 17.94 12.05 -4.80
N GLN A 54 16.98 11.49 -4.04
CA GLN A 54 17.21 10.22 -3.33
C GLN A 54 17.43 9.04 -4.29
N GLN A 55 16.88 9.12 -5.50
CA GLN A 55 17.02 8.07 -6.51
C GLN A 55 18.32 8.21 -7.30
N GLN A 56 18.73 9.44 -7.63
CA GLN A 56 20.06 9.70 -8.21
C GLN A 56 21.20 9.18 -7.31
N GLN A 57 21.06 9.24 -5.98
CA GLN A 57 22.06 8.69 -5.06
C GLN A 57 22.11 7.15 -5.08
N HIS A 58 20.98 6.48 -5.34
CA HIS A 58 20.93 5.03 -5.49
C HIS A 58 21.54 4.58 -6.82
N GLU A 59 21.34 5.34 -7.90
CA GLU A 59 21.87 5.03 -9.24
C GLU A 59 23.33 5.43 -9.43
N ARG A 60 23.85 6.48 -8.76
CA ARG A 60 25.30 6.73 -8.68
C ARG A 60 26.06 5.56 -8.04
N ARG A 61 25.39 4.75 -7.22
CA ARG A 61 25.93 3.49 -6.69
C ARG A 61 25.74 2.31 -7.66
N SER A 62 24.87 2.44 -8.67
CA SER A 62 24.46 1.39 -9.62
C SER A 62 24.99 1.58 -11.06
N GLY A 63 25.57 2.74 -11.41
CA GLY A 63 26.50 2.91 -12.53
C GLY A 63 25.95 3.31 -13.91
N ASN A 64 24.65 3.57 -14.08
CA ASN A 64 24.10 4.00 -15.38
C ASN A 64 23.49 5.41 -15.29
N GLY A 65 23.91 6.32 -16.17
CA GLY A 65 23.49 7.72 -16.18
C GLY A 65 22.73 8.07 -17.45
N ASP A 66 21.43 8.34 -17.31
CA ASP A 66 20.60 9.08 -18.27
C ASP A 66 19.49 9.81 -17.50
N GLU A 67 19.25 11.10 -17.76
CA GLU A 67 18.29 11.93 -17.01
C GLU A 67 16.82 11.65 -17.39
N ASP A 68 16.53 11.29 -18.65
CA ASP A 68 15.18 10.92 -19.08
C ASP A 68 14.75 9.56 -18.52
N GLN A 69 15.70 8.63 -18.31
CA GLN A 69 15.45 7.37 -17.60
C GLN A 69 15.10 7.62 -16.12
N GLN A 70 15.57 8.71 -15.51
CA GLN A 70 15.33 9.02 -14.09
C GLN A 70 13.86 9.38 -13.78
N GLN A 71 13.18 10.14 -14.66
CA GLN A 71 11.75 10.44 -14.46
C GLN A 71 10.88 9.20 -14.73
N GLN A 72 11.26 8.40 -15.72
CA GLN A 72 10.57 7.15 -16.05
C GLN A 72 10.68 6.15 -14.88
N HIS A 73 11.86 5.99 -14.29
CA HIS A 73 12.07 5.05 -13.18
C HIS A 73 11.40 5.48 -11.87
N GLN A 74 11.29 6.80 -11.62
CA GLN A 74 10.51 7.35 -10.50
C GLN A 74 9.04 6.96 -10.58
N ARG A 75 8.47 7.16 -11.77
CA ARG A 75 7.11 6.71 -12.09
C ARG A 75 7.02 5.21 -11.90
N GLU A 76 7.94 4.42 -12.45
CA GLU A 76 7.94 2.96 -12.30
C GLU A 76 7.95 2.47 -10.84
N ARG A 77 8.62 3.15 -9.89
CA ARG A 77 8.59 2.75 -8.47
C ARG A 77 7.26 3.03 -7.80
N PHE A 78 6.69 4.22 -8.01
CA PHE A 78 5.41 4.62 -7.42
C PHE A 78 4.22 3.95 -8.15
N GLU A 79 4.21 3.98 -9.48
CA GLU A 79 3.26 3.24 -10.34
C GLU A 79 3.40 1.73 -10.12
N GLY A 80 4.61 1.23 -9.87
CA GLY A 80 4.82 -0.16 -9.50
C GLY A 80 4.12 -0.53 -8.19
N VAL A 81 4.07 0.36 -7.20
CA VAL A 81 3.25 0.14 -5.99
C VAL A 81 1.77 0.10 -6.36
N VAL A 82 1.28 1.06 -7.14
CA VAL A 82 -0.12 1.11 -7.60
C VAL A 82 -0.50 -0.23 -8.22
N ALA A 83 0.25 -0.69 -9.23
CA ALA A 83 -0.01 -1.94 -9.94
C ALA A 83 -0.01 -3.17 -9.01
N ARG A 84 0.94 -3.24 -8.06
CA ARG A 84 1.00 -4.36 -7.11
C ARG A 84 -0.17 -4.36 -6.11
N VAL A 85 -0.56 -3.19 -5.61
CA VAL A 85 -1.72 -3.05 -4.71
C VAL A 85 -3.02 -3.37 -5.46
N GLU A 86 -3.17 -2.90 -6.71
CA GLU A 86 -4.30 -3.23 -7.58
C GLU A 86 -4.40 -4.74 -7.84
N THR A 87 -3.27 -5.38 -8.13
CA THR A 87 -3.22 -6.84 -8.31
C THR A 87 -3.67 -7.55 -7.04
N CYS A 88 -3.16 -7.15 -5.87
CA CYS A 88 -3.59 -7.72 -4.59
C CYS A 88 -5.08 -7.49 -4.32
N ARG A 89 -5.59 -6.29 -4.63
CA ARG A 89 -7.00 -5.93 -4.50
C ARG A 89 -7.88 -6.87 -5.36
N ALA A 90 -7.53 -7.07 -6.63
CA ALA A 90 -8.26 -7.97 -7.52
C ALA A 90 -8.29 -9.42 -6.98
N CYS A 91 -7.16 -9.92 -6.46
CA CYS A 91 -7.10 -11.23 -5.82
C CYS A 91 -8.01 -11.33 -4.57
N VAL A 92 -8.02 -10.28 -3.73
CA VAL A 92 -8.90 -10.23 -2.55
C VAL A 92 -10.36 -10.18 -2.96
N GLU A 93 -10.71 -9.39 -3.97
CA GLU A 93 -12.07 -9.27 -4.49
C GLU A 93 -12.59 -10.61 -4.99
N GLU A 94 -11.80 -11.30 -5.82
CA GLU A 94 -12.14 -12.62 -6.33
C GLU A 94 -12.30 -13.63 -5.19
N ALA A 95 -11.37 -13.66 -4.24
CA ALA A 95 -11.45 -14.58 -3.10
C ALA A 95 -12.69 -14.30 -2.22
N VAL A 96 -13.01 -13.03 -1.99
CA VAL A 96 -14.21 -12.59 -1.27
C VAL A 96 -15.47 -13.02 -2.01
N HIS A 97 -15.50 -12.90 -3.34
CA HIS A 97 -16.62 -13.37 -4.16
C HIS A 97 -16.82 -14.88 -4.01
N ARG A 98 -15.75 -15.67 -4.20
CA ARG A 98 -15.81 -17.14 -4.04
C ARG A 98 -16.25 -17.55 -2.63
N GLY A 99 -15.75 -16.89 -1.59
CA GLY A 99 -16.14 -17.17 -0.21
C GLY A 99 -17.60 -16.87 0.10
N LYS A 100 -18.16 -15.77 -0.45
CA LYS A 100 -19.60 -15.48 -0.34
C LYS A 100 -20.44 -16.59 -1.00
N SER A 101 -20.07 -16.99 -2.21
CA SER A 101 -20.80 -18.03 -2.96
C SER A 101 -20.80 -19.35 -2.20
N ALA A 102 -19.68 -19.75 -1.60
CA ALA A 102 -19.59 -20.96 -0.77
C ALA A 102 -20.48 -20.89 0.49
N VAL A 103 -20.57 -19.73 1.14
CA VAL A 103 -21.46 -19.54 2.31
C VAL A 103 -22.94 -19.62 1.92
N MET A 104 -23.30 -19.09 0.75
CA MET A 104 -24.69 -19.10 0.25
C MET A 104 -25.12 -20.50 -0.21
N ALA A 105 -24.24 -21.24 -0.89
CA ALA A 105 -24.52 -22.59 -1.37
C ALA A 105 -24.56 -23.65 -0.26
N SER A 106 -24.36 -23.29 1.02
CA SER A 106 -24.23 -24.20 2.16
C SER A 106 -23.18 -25.31 1.96
N SER A 107 -22.23 -25.10 1.06
CA SER A 107 -21.16 -26.03 0.71
C SER A 107 -20.01 -26.03 1.73
N ILE A 108 -20.10 -25.20 2.76
CA ILE A 108 -19.17 -25.19 3.89
C ILE A 108 -19.71 -26.10 5.00
N GLY A 109 -19.02 -27.21 5.24
CA GLY A 109 -19.35 -28.14 6.31
C GLY A 109 -19.21 -27.52 7.70
N GLY A 110 -20.28 -27.55 8.48
CA GLY A 110 -20.28 -27.16 9.90
C GLY A 110 -20.43 -25.65 10.18
N SER A 111 -21.14 -25.33 11.27
CA SER A 111 -21.40 -23.94 11.72
C SER A 111 -20.11 -23.13 11.96
N ARG A 112 -19.09 -23.75 12.56
CA ARG A 112 -17.82 -23.09 12.90
C ARG A 112 -17.04 -22.64 11.67
N ASN A 113 -16.95 -23.48 10.63
CA ASN A 113 -16.25 -23.12 9.40
C ASN A 113 -16.99 -22.01 8.65
N ARG A 114 -18.33 -22.05 8.65
CA ARG A 114 -19.15 -20.99 8.06
C ARG A 114 -18.90 -19.63 8.73
N GLN A 115 -18.83 -19.60 10.06
CA GLN A 115 -18.51 -18.38 10.81
C GLN A 115 -17.12 -17.84 10.48
N THR A 116 -16.11 -18.71 10.40
CA THR A 116 -14.75 -18.33 10.00
C THR A 116 -14.73 -17.71 8.61
N VAL A 117 -15.33 -18.35 7.61
CA VAL A 117 -15.38 -17.82 6.24
C VAL A 117 -16.13 -16.49 6.19
N MET A 118 -17.22 -16.32 6.94
CA MET A 118 -17.91 -15.03 7.03
C MET A 118 -17.04 -13.94 7.67
N ALA A 119 -16.25 -14.26 8.68
CA ALA A 119 -15.30 -13.32 9.27
C ALA A 119 -14.21 -12.92 8.25
N GLN A 120 -13.67 -13.89 7.49
CA GLN A 120 -12.72 -13.64 6.42
C GLN A 120 -13.31 -12.76 5.30
N VAL A 121 -14.55 -13.03 4.88
CA VAL A 121 -15.28 -12.20 3.90
C VAL A 121 -15.44 -10.76 4.39
N ARG A 122 -15.77 -10.57 5.68
CA ARG A 122 -15.88 -9.22 6.26
C ARG A 122 -14.53 -8.49 6.29
N ALA A 123 -13.46 -9.18 6.69
CA ALA A 123 -12.12 -8.62 6.67
C ALA A 123 -11.68 -8.24 5.24
N GLY A 124 -11.92 -9.13 4.26
CA GLY A 124 -11.62 -8.88 2.86
C GLY A 124 -12.37 -7.69 2.29
N ARG A 125 -13.68 -7.55 2.58
CA ARG A 125 -14.45 -6.36 2.19
C ARG A 125 -13.86 -5.06 2.75
N LYS A 126 -13.47 -5.05 4.03
CA LYS A 126 -12.84 -3.87 4.64
C LYS A 126 -11.49 -3.56 3.99
N ALA A 127 -10.69 -4.58 3.71
CA ALA A 127 -9.41 -4.41 3.04
C ALA A 127 -9.55 -3.81 1.64
N LEU A 128 -10.60 -4.17 0.88
CA LEU A 128 -10.86 -3.59 -0.45
C LEU A 128 -11.10 -2.07 -0.40
N VAL A 129 -11.81 -1.57 0.62
CA VAL A 129 -12.03 -0.14 0.82
C VAL A 129 -10.71 0.59 1.06
N TYR A 130 -9.85 0.04 1.91
CA TYR A 130 -8.50 0.60 2.12
C TYR A 130 -7.67 0.57 0.84
N CYS A 131 -7.73 -0.51 0.04
CA CYS A 131 -6.97 -0.58 -1.21
C CYS A 131 -7.36 0.53 -2.19
N GLU A 132 -8.62 0.95 -2.26
CA GLU A 132 -9.06 2.04 -3.13
C GLU A 132 -8.41 3.37 -2.76
N GLY A 133 -8.47 3.74 -1.47
CA GLY A 133 -7.82 4.96 -0.97
C GLY A 133 -6.30 4.91 -1.12
N ILE A 134 -5.69 3.75 -0.86
CA ILE A 134 -4.25 3.54 -1.03
C ILE A 134 -3.82 3.68 -2.48
N VAL A 135 -4.57 3.13 -3.44
CA VAL A 135 -4.25 3.26 -4.88
C VAL A 135 -4.35 4.72 -5.32
N GLU A 136 -5.42 5.42 -4.93
CA GLU A 136 -5.58 6.83 -5.25
C GLU A 136 -4.41 7.66 -4.71
N LEU A 137 -4.12 7.53 -3.41
CA LEU A 137 -3.03 8.27 -2.78
C LEU A 137 -1.66 7.88 -3.34
N ALA A 138 -1.42 6.61 -3.65
CA ALA A 138 -0.16 6.14 -4.24
C ALA A 138 0.10 6.72 -5.62
N SER A 139 -0.93 6.90 -6.45
CA SER A 139 -0.81 7.54 -7.77
C SER A 139 -0.41 9.01 -7.70
N LYS A 140 -0.76 9.70 -6.61
CA LYS A 140 -0.45 11.11 -6.36
C LYS A 140 0.84 11.31 -5.56
N ALA A 141 1.25 10.31 -4.79
CA ALA A 141 2.33 10.42 -3.79
C ALA A 141 3.69 10.83 -4.35
N ALA A 142 3.96 10.62 -5.64
CA ALA A 142 5.20 11.11 -6.26
C ALA A 142 5.20 12.64 -6.47
N ASN A 143 4.02 13.23 -6.64
CA ASN A 143 3.85 14.64 -6.97
C ASN A 143 3.42 15.48 -5.78
N GLU A 144 2.65 14.87 -4.86
CA GLU A 144 2.00 15.56 -3.74
C GLU A 144 2.55 15.02 -2.41
N TRP A 145 3.17 15.90 -1.63
CA TRP A 145 3.71 15.57 -0.31
C TRP A 145 2.61 15.07 0.64
N LEU A 146 1.47 15.78 0.67
CA LEU A 146 0.35 15.42 1.53
C LEU A 146 -0.25 14.07 1.15
N ALA A 147 -0.35 13.75 -0.13
CA ALA A 147 -0.81 12.43 -0.57
C ALA A 147 0.10 11.33 -0.04
N CYS A 148 1.43 11.49 -0.12
CA CYS A 148 2.38 10.53 0.44
C CYS A 148 2.28 10.41 1.97
N LYS A 149 2.10 11.54 2.67
CA LYS A 149 1.90 11.55 4.13
C LYS A 149 0.61 10.81 4.53
N TYR A 150 -0.51 11.05 3.84
CA TYR A 150 -1.77 10.36 4.12
C TYR A 150 -1.70 8.88 3.74
N LEU A 151 -1.02 8.54 2.64
CA LEU A 151 -0.79 7.17 2.21
C LEU A 151 -0.12 6.33 3.30
N VAL A 152 0.88 6.88 3.98
CA VAL A 152 1.53 6.22 5.12
C VAL A 152 0.52 5.87 6.21
N GLY A 153 -0.37 6.81 6.57
CA GLY A 153 -1.41 6.58 7.56
C GLY A 153 -2.41 5.50 7.13
N GLU A 154 -2.93 5.60 5.91
CA GLU A 154 -3.86 4.61 5.34
C GLU A 154 -3.25 3.20 5.29
N MET A 155 -1.98 3.09 4.88
CA MET A 155 -1.27 1.81 4.88
C MET A 155 -1.05 1.25 6.30
N GLU A 156 -0.78 2.11 7.29
CA GLU A 156 -0.67 1.69 8.70
C GLU A 156 -2.01 1.15 9.24
N GLU A 157 -3.11 1.84 8.96
CA GLU A 157 -4.45 1.41 9.34
C GLU A 157 -4.85 0.09 8.66
N ALA A 158 -4.63 -0.01 7.35
CA ALA A 158 -4.89 -1.24 6.60
C ALA A 158 -4.10 -2.43 7.16
N ARG A 159 -2.83 -2.22 7.53
CA ARG A 159 -2.02 -3.26 8.19
C ARG A 159 -2.51 -3.60 9.59
N ALA A 160 -2.93 -2.63 10.38
CA ALA A 160 -3.48 -2.86 11.72
C ALA A 160 -4.84 -3.58 11.67
N LEU A 161 -5.59 -3.43 10.58
CA LEU A 161 -6.79 -4.20 10.30
C LEU A 161 -6.44 -5.66 9.95
N LEU A 162 -5.38 -5.88 9.18
CA LEU A 162 -4.89 -7.21 8.78
C LEU A 162 -3.96 -7.86 9.82
N ASP A 163 -3.87 -7.30 11.02
CA ASP A 163 -2.96 -7.78 12.07
C ASP A 163 -3.29 -9.24 12.45
N ARG A 164 -2.23 -10.05 12.47
CA ARG A 164 -2.23 -11.48 12.82
C ARG A 164 -2.79 -11.73 14.22
N LYS A 165 -2.64 -10.77 15.15
CA LYS A 165 -3.24 -10.87 16.50
C LYS A 165 -4.76 -10.81 16.46
N LYS A 166 -5.33 -10.07 15.52
CA LYS A 166 -6.79 -9.95 15.31
C LYS A 166 -7.32 -11.05 14.40
N HIS A 167 -6.47 -11.54 13.50
CA HIS A 167 -6.82 -12.52 12.48
C HIS A 167 -5.73 -13.61 12.36
N PRO A 168 -5.67 -14.58 13.29
CA PRO A 168 -4.64 -15.63 13.29
C PRO A 168 -4.62 -16.46 12.00
N TRP A 169 -5.79 -16.68 11.42
CA TRP A 169 -6.00 -17.39 10.15
C TRP A 169 -5.35 -16.72 8.93
N ILE A 170 -4.92 -15.45 9.01
CA ILE A 170 -4.14 -14.81 7.93
C ILE A 170 -2.74 -15.45 7.82
N CYS A 171 -2.28 -16.16 8.84
CA CYS A 171 -0.93 -16.71 8.93
C CYS A 171 -0.85 -18.21 9.21
N GLU A 172 -1.98 -18.88 9.41
CA GLU A 172 -2.01 -20.33 9.45
C GLU A 172 -1.69 -20.85 8.05
N SER A 173 -0.52 -21.47 7.91
CA SER A 173 -0.16 -22.22 6.71
C SER A 173 -1.19 -23.34 6.53
N SER A 174 -2.04 -23.21 5.50
CA SER A 174 -2.85 -24.33 5.02
C SER A 174 -1.97 -25.34 4.28
#